data_AF-A0A8S3RBT6-F1
#
_entry.id   AF-A0A8S3RBT6-F1
#
_cell.length_a   1.000
_cell.length_b   1.000
_cell.length_c   1.000
_cell.angle_alpha   90.00
_cell.angle_beta   90.00
_cell.angle_gamma   90.00
#
_symmetry.space_group_name_H-M   'P 1'
#
loop_
_entity.id
_entity.type
_entity.pdbx_description
1 polymer ?
#
loop_
_entity_poly.entity_id
_entity_poly.type
_entity_poly.pdbx_seq_one_letter_code
_entity_poly.pdbx_strand_id
1 'polypeptide(L)'
;MICLIRNLTSISPPINGFDKLPLPNETTPGADLARIKWYRNKLAHHDSNTFKTADFNAAWINLTDAVGRLGGLQMNHECQELKVKILDQSNQEVMLEIKQSQEEMKELKQTMDTQNLKVRKSLEKLKDSVSCLQAEQSNLTDISKETIPWNIRGILYLIL
;
A
#
# COMPACT_ATOMS: atom_id res chain seq x y z
N MET A 1 1.41 -12.49 27.73
CA MET A 1 2.82 -12.91 27.89
C MET A 1 3.71 -11.93 28.70
N ILE A 2 3.20 -10.87 29.35
CA ILE A 2 3.96 -10.09 30.37
C ILE A 2 3.34 -10.17 31.77
N CYS A 3 2.15 -10.75 31.90
CA CYS A 3 1.47 -10.93 33.20
C CYS A 3 2.29 -11.78 34.17
N LEU A 4 3.04 -12.78 33.67
CA LEU A 4 3.90 -13.63 34.51
C LEU A 4 5.04 -12.83 35.14
N ILE A 5 5.68 -11.91 34.41
CA ILE A 5 6.82 -11.13 34.92
C ILE A 5 6.39 -10.17 36.04
N ARG A 6 5.20 -9.56 35.91
CA ARG A 6 4.62 -8.69 36.95
C ARG A 6 4.34 -9.44 38.26
N ASN A 7 3.97 -10.72 38.18
CA ASN A 7 3.60 -11.52 39.36
C ASN A 7 4.78 -12.25 39.99
N LEU A 8 5.85 -12.49 39.24
CA LEU A 8 7.07 -13.15 39.73
C LEU A 8 8.05 -12.17 40.38
N THR A 9 7.85 -10.86 40.21
CA THR A 9 8.77 -9.83 40.68
C THR A 9 8.04 -8.82 41.55
N SER A 10 8.61 -8.49 42.72
CA SER A 10 8.11 -7.43 43.62
C SER A 10 8.39 -6.03 43.06
N ILE A 11 8.14 -5.82 41.77
CA ILE A 11 8.45 -4.57 41.07
C ILE A 11 7.29 -3.59 41.24
N SER A 12 7.61 -2.39 41.73
CA SER A 12 6.64 -1.31 41.82
C SER A 12 6.08 -0.96 40.45
N PRO A 13 4.75 -0.76 40.33
CA PRO A 13 4.17 -0.26 39.10
C PRO A 13 4.72 1.13 38.76
N PRO A 14 4.74 1.49 37.47
CA PRO A 14 4.98 2.88 37.05
C PRO A 14 3.81 3.78 37.43
N ILE A 15 3.99 5.09 37.36
CA ILE A 15 3.01 6.12 37.78
C ILE A 15 1.62 5.87 37.16
N ASN A 16 1.59 5.51 35.88
CA ASN A 16 0.34 5.30 35.12
C ASN A 16 -0.14 3.85 35.11
N GLY A 17 0.48 2.97 35.90
CA GLY A 17 0.27 1.53 35.87
C GLY A 17 0.85 0.88 34.61
N PHE A 18 0.89 -0.44 34.60
CA PHE A 18 1.63 -1.19 33.58
C PHE A 18 0.94 -1.31 32.21
N ASP A 19 -0.31 -0.84 32.07
CA ASP A 19 -1.10 -0.97 30.84
C ASP A 19 -1.09 0.29 29.97
N LYS A 20 -0.37 1.33 30.42
CA LYS A 20 -0.15 2.56 29.68
C LYS A 20 1.33 2.73 29.37
N LEU A 21 1.64 3.49 28.31
CA LEU A 21 3.02 3.87 28.02
C LEU A 21 3.53 4.80 29.14
N PRO A 22 4.63 4.43 29.84
CA PRO A 22 5.21 5.29 30.87
C PRO A 22 5.81 6.56 30.29
N LEU A 23 6.05 7.54 31.17
CA LEU A 23 6.70 8.79 30.76
C LEU A 23 8.13 8.51 30.26
N PRO A 24 8.66 9.28 29.28
CA PRO A 24 10.00 9.03 28.74
C PRO A 24 11.13 9.10 29.78
N ASN A 25 10.98 9.93 30.80
CA ASN A 25 11.93 10.10 31.90
C ASN A 25 11.76 9.05 33.02
N GLU A 26 10.73 8.22 32.97
CA GLU A 26 10.49 7.16 33.95
C GLU A 26 11.30 5.91 33.57
N THR A 27 12.45 5.74 34.21
CA THR A 27 13.44 4.67 33.96
C THR A 27 13.49 3.62 35.07
N THR A 28 12.42 3.53 35.88
CA THR A 28 12.30 2.47 36.88
C THR A 28 12.10 1.10 36.20
N PRO A 29 12.47 -0.02 36.85
CA PRO A 29 12.26 -1.35 36.29
C PRO A 29 10.80 -1.63 35.89
N GLY A 30 9.84 -1.13 36.68
CA GLY A 30 8.42 -1.24 36.39
C GLY A 30 8.00 -0.46 35.14
N ALA A 31 8.56 0.72 34.94
CA ALA A 31 8.35 1.51 33.74
C ALA A 31 8.98 0.83 32.51
N ASP A 32 10.19 0.28 32.62
CA ASP A 32 10.81 -0.42 31.50
C ASP A 32 10.05 -1.68 31.09
N LEU A 33 9.52 -2.45 32.05
CA LEU A 33 8.63 -3.57 31.75
C LEU A 33 7.34 -3.14 31.06
N ALA A 34 6.71 -2.04 31.51
CA ALA A 34 5.52 -1.50 30.88
C ALA A 34 5.81 -0.98 29.46
N ARG A 35 6.98 -0.35 29.25
CA ARG A 35 7.44 0.14 27.94
C ARG A 35 7.66 -1.01 26.96
N ILE A 36 8.33 -2.08 27.39
CA ILE A 36 8.52 -3.30 26.58
C ILE A 36 7.17 -3.91 26.20
N LYS A 37 6.23 -4.03 27.17
CA LYS A 37 4.87 -4.52 26.88
C LYS A 37 4.19 -3.69 25.81
N TRP A 38 4.23 -2.38 25.98
CA TRP A 38 3.52 -1.45 25.13
C TRP A 38 4.05 -1.50 23.69
N TYR A 39 5.36 -1.40 23.49
CA TYR A 39 5.96 -1.45 22.16
C TYR A 39 5.82 -2.81 21.50
N ARG A 40 5.97 -3.92 22.24
CA ARG A 40 5.71 -5.26 21.67
C ARG A 40 4.27 -5.38 21.20
N ASN A 41 3.30 -4.96 22.01
CA ASN A 41 1.89 -5.00 21.62
C ASN A 41 1.61 -4.09 20.43
N LYS A 42 2.17 -2.88 20.41
CA LYS A 42 2.03 -1.95 19.27
C LYS A 42 2.58 -2.58 17.99
N LEU A 43 3.77 -3.17 18.02
CA LEU A 43 4.39 -3.79 16.85
C LEU A 43 3.66 -5.06 16.38
N ALA A 44 3.17 -5.88 17.31
CA ALA A 44 2.52 -7.15 16.99
C ALA A 44 1.09 -6.99 16.43
N HIS A 45 0.40 -5.90 16.78
CA HIS A 45 -0.98 -5.64 16.35
C HIS A 45 -1.09 -4.58 15.26
N HIS A 46 0.04 -4.05 14.78
CA HIS A 46 0.02 -3.10 13.68
C HIS A 46 -0.01 -3.84 12.34
N ASP A 47 -0.81 -3.34 11.41
CA ASP A 47 -0.78 -3.81 10.03
C ASP A 47 0.61 -3.54 9.45
N SER A 48 1.31 -4.60 9.05
CA SER A 48 2.67 -4.54 8.50
C SER A 48 2.76 -3.66 7.25
N ASN A 49 1.67 -3.53 6.49
CA ASN A 49 1.61 -2.78 5.23
C ASN A 49 1.51 -1.26 5.40
N THR A 50 1.27 -0.76 6.62
CA THR A 50 1.15 0.69 6.89
C THR A 50 2.22 1.22 7.85
N PHE A 51 3.11 0.34 8.32
CA PHE A 51 4.08 0.68 9.34
C PHE A 51 5.31 1.37 8.72
N LYS A 52 5.50 2.65 9.03
CA LYS A 52 6.62 3.43 8.49
C LYS A 52 7.94 2.99 9.14
N THR A 53 9.00 2.93 8.34
CA THR A 53 10.35 2.60 8.83
C THR A 53 10.82 3.53 9.97
N ALA A 54 10.46 4.82 9.93
CA ALA A 54 10.77 5.76 11.00
C ALA A 54 10.08 5.38 12.33
N ASP A 55 8.81 4.99 12.27
CA ASP A 55 8.03 4.57 13.45
C ASP A 55 8.57 3.26 14.04
N PHE A 56 9.00 2.33 13.18
CA PHE A 56 9.71 1.12 13.59
C PHE A 56 11.01 1.44 14.31
N ASN A 57 11.87 2.27 13.72
CA ASN A 57 13.16 2.62 14.30
C ASN A 57 13.00 3.33 15.66
N ALA A 58 12.02 4.22 15.78
CA ALA A 58 11.71 4.87 17.05
C ALA A 58 11.23 3.85 18.11
N ALA A 59 10.32 2.94 17.74
CA ALA A 59 9.84 1.89 18.63
C ALA A 59 10.97 0.93 19.05
N TRP A 60 11.84 0.56 18.11
CA TRP A 60 13.00 -0.30 18.34
C TRP A 60 13.94 0.32 19.36
N ILE A 61 14.36 1.58 19.19
CA ILE A 61 15.25 2.29 20.13
C ILE A 61 14.66 2.30 21.53
N ASN A 62 13.39 2.69 21.67
CA ASN A 62 12.73 2.74 22.97
C ASN A 62 12.63 1.36 23.65
N LEU A 63 12.45 0.30 22.86
CA LEU A 63 12.40 -1.07 23.35
C LEU A 63 13.79 -1.56 23.77
N THR A 64 14.81 -1.37 22.94
CA THR A 64 16.19 -1.80 23.23
C THR A 64 16.77 -1.04 24.42
N ASP A 65 16.46 0.26 24.56
CA ASP A 65 16.89 1.04 25.72
C ASP A 65 16.31 0.50 27.03
N ALA A 66 15.03 0.11 27.01
CA ALA A 66 14.36 -0.47 28.18
C ALA A 66 14.92 -1.87 28.51
N VAL A 67 15.15 -2.69 27.48
CA VAL A 67 15.78 -4.01 27.63
C VAL A 67 17.22 -3.85 28.17
N GLY A 68 17.98 -2.87 27.68
CA GLY A 68 19.32 -2.55 28.14
C GLY A 68 19.40 -2.11 29.59
N ARG A 69 18.43 -1.28 30.05
CA ARG A 69 18.36 -0.88 31.45
C ARG A 69 18.04 -2.05 32.39
N LEU A 70 17.22 -3.01 31.93
CA LEU A 70 16.86 -4.19 32.73
C LEU A 70 17.93 -5.28 32.70
N GLY A 71 18.52 -5.55 31.54
CA GLY A 71 19.42 -6.67 31.29
C GLY A 71 20.89 -6.30 31.10
N GLY A 72 21.23 -5.01 31.23
CA GLY A 72 22.59 -4.50 31.13
C GLY A 72 23.20 -4.55 29.73
N LEU A 73 24.52 -4.43 29.70
CA LEU A 73 25.30 -4.36 28.45
C LEU A 73 25.17 -5.60 27.57
N GLN A 74 25.02 -6.78 28.18
CA GLN A 74 24.85 -8.03 27.44
C GLN A 74 23.57 -8.00 26.60
N MET A 75 22.43 -7.64 27.19
CA MET A 75 21.18 -7.57 26.44
C MET A 75 21.18 -6.45 25.39
N ASN A 76 21.85 -5.33 25.67
CA ASN A 76 22.07 -4.30 24.66
C ASN A 76 22.85 -4.83 23.46
N HIS A 77 23.93 -5.58 23.71
CA HIS A 77 24.73 -6.20 22.65
C HIS A 77 23.88 -7.18 21.83
N GLU A 78 23.14 -8.08 22.48
CA GLU A 78 22.24 -9.02 21.81
C GLU A 78 21.17 -8.30 20.98
N CYS A 79 20.61 -7.19 21.48
CA CYS A 79 19.68 -6.38 20.70
C CYS A 79 20.34 -5.75 19.45
N GLN A 80 21.56 -5.22 19.56
CA GLN A 80 22.26 -4.67 18.40
C GLN A 80 22.59 -5.77 17.38
N GLU A 81 23.02 -6.94 17.85
CA GLU A 81 23.25 -8.09 17.00
C GLU A 81 21.97 -8.50 16.27
N LEU A 82 20.84 -8.62 16.96
CA LEU A 82 19.53 -8.93 16.35
C LEU A 82 19.10 -7.92 15.29
N LYS A 83 19.47 -6.64 15.43
CA LYS A 83 19.15 -5.60 14.45
C LYS A 83 19.86 -5.81 13.12
N VAL A 84 21.10 -6.31 13.16
CA VAL A 84 21.96 -6.49 11.98
C VAL A 84 22.04 -7.94 11.53
N LYS A 85 21.54 -8.88 12.35
CA LYS A 85 21.52 -10.30 12.07
C LYS A 85 20.76 -10.51 10.77
N ILE A 86 21.47 -11.08 9.80
CA ILE A 86 20.89 -11.50 8.54
C ILE A 86 19.82 -12.52 8.90
N LEU A 87 18.58 -12.25 8.50
CA LEU A 87 17.50 -13.23 8.56
C LEU A 87 17.99 -14.51 7.87
N ASP A 88 17.56 -15.70 8.29
CA ASP A 88 18.06 -16.94 7.70
C ASP A 88 18.01 -16.93 6.15
N GLN A 89 18.79 -17.80 5.53
CA GLN A 89 18.94 -17.85 4.08
C GLN A 89 17.59 -17.92 3.34
N SER A 90 16.59 -18.59 3.93
CA SER A 90 15.23 -18.68 3.40
C SER A 90 14.48 -17.35 3.44
N ASN A 91 14.59 -16.60 4.53
CA ASN A 91 14.00 -15.27 4.64
C ASN A 91 14.69 -14.25 3.74
N GLN A 92 16.00 -14.41 3.48
CA GLN A 92 16.72 -13.57 2.52
C GLN A 92 16.24 -13.82 1.08
N GLU A 93 15.99 -15.09 0.71
CA GLU A 93 15.38 -15.46 -0.58
C GLU A 93 13.99 -14.85 -0.73
N VAL A 94 13.12 -15.01 0.27
CA VAL A 94 11.77 -14.40 0.28
C VAL A 94 11.84 -12.88 0.13
N MET A 95 12.77 -12.21 0.80
CA MET A 95 12.96 -10.76 0.65
C MET A 95 13.46 -10.37 -0.74
N LEU A 96 14.27 -11.20 -1.38
CA LEU A 96 14.74 -10.97 -2.74
C LEU A 96 13.59 -11.15 -3.75
N GLU A 97 12.79 -12.20 -3.60
CA GLU A 97 11.60 -12.48 -4.42
C GLU A 97 10.57 -11.35 -4.30
N ILE A 98 10.31 -10.85 -3.08
CA ILE A 98 9.41 -9.71 -2.87
C ILE A 98 9.91 -8.48 -3.63
N LYS A 99 11.23 -8.19 -3.58
CA LYS A 99 11.81 -7.05 -4.32
C LYS A 99 11.70 -7.24 -5.83
N GLN A 100 11.98 -8.43 -6.34
CA GLN A 100 11.84 -8.75 -7.76
C GLN A 100 10.39 -8.58 -8.22
N SER A 101 9.44 -9.16 -7.49
CA SER A 101 8.00 -9.03 -7.77
C SER A 101 7.53 -7.57 -7.73
N GLN A 102 8.07 -6.75 -6.82
CA GLN A 102 7.76 -5.32 -6.77
C GLN A 102 8.24 -4.55 -8.02
N GLU A 103 9.44 -4.87 -8.53
CA GLU A 103 9.94 -4.24 -9.75
C GLU A 103 9.16 -4.73 -10.98
N GLU A 104 8.88 -6.03 -11.08
CA GLU A 104 8.03 -6.59 -12.15
C GLU A 104 6.64 -5.95 -12.18
N MET A 105 6.00 -5.78 -11.01
CA MET A 105 4.71 -5.09 -10.92
C MET A 105 4.79 -3.64 -11.40
N LYS A 106 5.91 -2.96 -11.13
CA LYS A 106 6.13 -1.57 -11.54
C LYS A 106 6.34 -1.46 -13.04
N GLU A 107 7.11 -2.36 -13.65
CA GLU A 107 7.31 -2.45 -15.10
C GLU A 107 6.00 -2.79 -15.83
N LEU A 108 5.24 -3.75 -15.30
CA LEU A 108 3.94 -4.14 -15.85
C LEU A 108 2.96 -2.96 -15.82
N LYS A 109 2.94 -2.20 -14.72
CA LYS A 109 2.11 -1.00 -14.59
C LYS A 109 2.48 0.06 -15.63
N GLN A 110 3.76 0.34 -15.82
CA GLN A 110 4.24 1.29 -16.85
C GLN A 110 3.85 0.85 -18.26
N THR A 111 3.97 -0.46 -18.54
CA THR A 111 3.57 -1.04 -19.83
C THR A 111 2.09 -0.90 -20.06
N MET A 112 1.27 -1.21 -19.05
CA MET A 112 -0.18 -1.06 -19.09
C MET A 112 -0.60 0.40 -19.31
N ASP A 113 0.02 1.36 -18.61
CA ASP A 113 -0.26 2.79 -18.81
C ASP A 113 0.08 3.23 -20.25
N THR A 114 1.18 2.74 -20.79
CA THR A 114 1.58 3.01 -22.18
C THR A 114 0.60 2.42 -23.19
N GLN A 115 0.14 1.18 -22.98
CA GLN A 115 -0.86 0.54 -23.83
C GLN A 115 -2.21 1.28 -23.74
N ASN A 116 -2.65 1.65 -22.54
CA ASN A 116 -3.86 2.44 -22.34
C ASN A 116 -3.82 3.79 -23.07
N LEU A 117 -2.67 4.47 -23.08
CA LEU A 117 -2.44 5.68 -23.86
C LEU A 117 -2.58 5.43 -25.37
N LYS A 118 -2.03 4.33 -25.89
CA LYS A 118 -2.17 3.97 -27.31
C LYS A 118 -3.62 3.67 -27.67
N VAL A 119 -4.31 2.87 -26.85
CA VAL A 119 -5.73 2.55 -27.04
C VAL A 119 -6.58 3.82 -27.06
N ARG A 120 -6.37 4.74 -26.10
CA ARG A 120 -7.06 6.04 -26.08
C ARG A 120 -6.84 6.86 -27.35
N LYS A 121 -5.60 6.95 -27.83
CA LYS A 121 -5.29 7.66 -29.09
C LYS A 121 -5.98 7.04 -30.29
N SER A 122 -6.00 5.71 -30.39
CA SER A 122 -6.70 5.02 -31.47
C SER A 122 -8.21 5.20 -31.38
N LEU A 123 -8.77 5.21 -30.17
CA LEU A 123 -10.19 5.48 -29.93
C LEU A 123 -10.59 6.88 -30.41
N GLU A 124 -9.78 7.91 -30.10
CA GLU A 124 -10.09 9.27 -30.54
C GLU A 124 -10.03 9.39 -32.06
N LYS A 125 -9.01 8.81 -32.71
CA LYS A 125 -8.95 8.76 -34.18
C LYS A 125 -10.15 8.07 -34.80
N LEU A 126 -10.61 6.97 -34.22
CA LEU A 126 -11.80 6.26 -34.70
C LEU A 126 -13.07 7.12 -34.53
N LYS A 127 -13.20 7.83 -33.41
CA LYS A 127 -14.30 8.74 -33.14
C LYS A 127 -14.33 9.92 -34.12
N ASP A 128 -13.17 10.49 -34.43
CA ASP A 128 -13.04 11.54 -35.46
C ASP A 128 -13.50 11.02 -36.82
N SER A 129 -13.01 9.84 -37.23
CA SER A 129 -13.43 9.20 -38.48
C SER A 129 -14.93 8.91 -38.54
N VAL A 130 -15.54 8.42 -37.45
CA VAL A 130 -16.99 8.18 -37.37
C VAL A 130 -17.76 9.49 -37.53
N SER A 131 -17.28 10.58 -36.92
CA SER A 131 -17.91 11.90 -37.03
C SER A 131 -17.87 12.42 -38.48
N CYS A 132 -16.74 12.24 -39.18
CA CYS A 132 -16.61 12.58 -40.59
C CYS A 132 -17.60 11.77 -41.46
N LEU A 133 -17.69 10.47 -41.25
CA LEU A 133 -18.60 9.60 -42.00
C LEU A 133 -20.08 9.94 -41.75
N GLN A 134 -20.45 10.30 -40.52
CA GLN A 134 -21.81 10.75 -40.19
C GLN A 134 -22.17 12.07 -40.89
N ALA A 135 -21.22 13.00 -40.97
CA ALA A 135 -21.41 14.26 -41.70
C ALA A 135 -21.59 14.01 -43.21
N GLU A 136 -20.78 13.12 -43.79
CA GLU A 136 -20.88 12.74 -45.20
C GLU A 136 -22.22 12.04 -45.50
N GLN A 137 -22.66 11.13 -44.63
CA GLN A 137 -23.96 10.47 -44.75
C GLN A 137 -25.12 11.47 -44.71
N SER A 138 -25.06 12.46 -43.82
CA SER A 138 -26.10 13.51 -43.70
C SER A 138 -26.20 14.32 -44.99
N ASN A 139 -25.06 14.77 -45.53
CA ASN A 139 -25.01 15.49 -46.80
C ASN A 139 -25.59 14.67 -47.97
N LEU A 140 -25.24 13.37 -48.08
CA LEU A 140 -25.79 12.49 -49.12
C LEU A 140 -27.31 12.30 -48.99
N THR A 141 -27.84 12.19 -47.76
CA THR A 141 -29.29 12.08 -47.55
C THR A 141 -30.05 13.34 -47.93
N ASP A 142 -29.46 14.52 -47.75
CA ASP A 142 -30.10 15.78 -48.14
C ASP A 142 -30.06 15.97 -49.66
N ILE A 143 -28.93 15.66 -50.31
CA ILE A 143 -28.83 15.65 -51.79
C ILE A 143 -29.86 14.69 -52.41
N SER A 144 -30.05 13.49 -51.83
CA SER A 144 -31.03 12.52 -52.33
C SER A 144 -32.48 13.03 -52.22
N LYS A 145 -32.84 13.78 -51.17
CA LYS A 145 -34.18 14.37 -51.01
C LYS A 145 -34.42 15.51 -52.01
N GLU A 146 -33.41 16.30 -52.33
CA GLU A 146 -33.53 17.40 -53.29
C GLU A 146 -33.58 16.90 -54.74
N THR A 147 -32.86 15.83 -55.05
CA THR A 147 -32.73 15.31 -56.43
C THR A 147 -33.91 14.45 -56.88
N ILE A 148 -34.66 13.83 -55.94
CA ILE A 148 -35.82 12.96 -56.28
C ILE A 148 -37.13 13.73 -56.03
N PRO A 149 -37.80 14.24 -57.08
CA PRO A 149 -39.04 14.99 -56.91
C PRO A 149 -40.18 14.13 -56.35
N TRP A 150 -41.06 14.77 -55.57
CA TRP A 150 -42.14 14.13 -54.80
C TRP A 150 -43.06 13.22 -55.63
N ASN A 151 -43.20 13.52 -56.92
CA ASN A 151 -44.03 12.74 -57.86
C ASN A 151 -43.47 11.33 -58.15
N ILE A 152 -42.15 11.11 -58.09
CA ILE A 152 -41.54 9.78 -58.33
C ILE A 152 -41.57 8.93 -57.05
N ARG A 153 -41.42 9.56 -55.88
CA ARG A 153 -41.47 8.88 -54.58
C ARG A 153 -42.83 8.21 -54.31
N GLY A 154 -43.93 8.85 -54.72
CA GLY A 154 -45.29 8.28 -54.60
C GLY A 154 -45.55 7.09 -55.54
N ILE A 155 -44.89 7.05 -56.71
CA ILE A 155 -45.06 5.95 -57.68
C ILE A 155 -44.36 4.67 -57.20
N LEU A 156 -43.19 4.78 -56.55
CA LEU A 156 -42.47 3.63 -55.99
C LEU A 156 -43.22 2.93 -54.85
N TYR A 157 -43.97 3.66 -54.02
CA TYR A 157 -44.79 3.08 -52.94
C TYR A 157 -46.08 2.39 -53.42
N LEU A 158 -46.46 2.57 -54.68
CA LEU A 158 -47.64 1.94 -55.28
C LEU A 158 -47.30 0.64 -56.05
N ILE A 159 -46.02 0.32 -56.22
CA ILE A 159 -45.53 -0.84 -57.01
C ILE A 159 -44.94 -1.94 -56.10
N LEU A 160 -44.81 -1.68 -54.79
CA LEU A 160 -44.42 -2.62 -53.73
C LEU A 160 -45.62 -2.93 -52.83
#